data_AF-A0A4Q3HZ50-F1
#
_entry.id   AF-A0A4Q3HZ50-F1
#
_cell.length_a   1.000
_cell.length_b   1.000
_cell.length_c   1.000
_cell.angle_alpha   90.00
_cell.angle_beta   90.00
_cell.angle_gamma   90.00
#
_symmetry.space_group_name_H-M   'P 1'
#
loop_
_entity.id
_entity.type
_entity.pdbx_description
1 polymer ?
#
loop_
_entity_poly.entity_id
_entity_poly.type
_entity_poly.pdbx_seq_one_letter_code
_entity_poly.pdbx_strand_id
1 'polypeptide(L)'
;VEDFGADTPGLPAILVKPKSIADAYRLRQAYRGNGTVAVFPGEVLTGLYATLGDAKMVLSAVAAGSQALVAAALVLVTVIHVGQRRRQIGALRAFGAPRVAVFLIVWLELLLLVALGIGLGFVCGLLAAQFGAHLFTAKSGVILPVGFTRDDVRLALFLLGFAAVLSAVPALLAYRQSPAQALRS
;
A
#
# COMPACT_ATOMS: atom_id res chain seq x y z
N VAL A 1 -13.54 -31.21 -59.75
CA VAL A 1 -13.50 -31.96 -58.47
C VAL A 1 -12.21 -31.53 -57.81
N GLU A 2 -12.29 -30.60 -56.88
CA GLU A 2 -11.12 -30.12 -56.14
C GLU A 2 -10.84 -31.10 -55.00
N ASP A 3 -9.63 -31.67 -55.02
CA ASP A 3 -9.15 -32.64 -54.03
C ASP A 3 -8.53 -31.87 -52.85
N PHE A 4 -9.21 -31.91 -51.70
CA PHE A 4 -8.72 -31.31 -50.46
C PHE A 4 -7.74 -32.28 -49.77
N GLY A 5 -6.57 -32.46 -50.39
CA GLY A 5 -5.48 -33.25 -49.83
C GLY A 5 -4.83 -32.59 -48.60
N ALA A 6 -4.89 -33.29 -47.47
CA ALA A 6 -3.83 -33.53 -46.47
C ALA A 6 -2.83 -32.43 -46.02
N ASP A 7 -3.12 -31.14 -46.16
CA ASP A 7 -2.32 -30.07 -45.55
C ASP A 7 -3.18 -28.86 -45.12
N THR A 8 -4.30 -29.14 -44.47
CA THR A 8 -5.03 -28.09 -43.75
C THR A 8 -4.18 -27.61 -42.57
N PRO A 9 -3.85 -26.31 -42.46
CA PRO A 9 -3.15 -25.78 -41.30
C PRO A 9 -3.93 -26.18 -40.05
N GLY A 10 -3.29 -26.92 -39.14
CA GLY A 10 -3.94 -27.45 -37.96
C GLY A 10 -4.71 -26.35 -37.23
N LEU A 11 -6.00 -26.59 -36.94
CA LEU A 11 -6.86 -25.63 -36.25
C LEU A 11 -6.24 -25.27 -34.89
N PRO A 12 -5.74 -24.03 -34.71
CA PRO A 12 -4.90 -23.71 -33.55
C PRO A 12 -5.73 -23.54 -32.26
N ALA A 13 -7.02 -23.22 -32.36
CA ALA A 13 -7.95 -23.15 -31.24
C ALA A 13 -9.41 -23.33 -31.69
N ILE A 14 -10.22 -24.01 -30.88
CA ILE A 14 -11.66 -24.20 -31.11
C ILE A 14 -12.41 -23.85 -29.82
N LEU A 15 -13.33 -22.89 -29.89
CA LEU A 15 -14.23 -22.53 -28.79
C LEU A 15 -15.49 -23.38 -28.86
N VAL A 16 -15.77 -24.16 -27.81
CA VAL A 16 -16.95 -25.02 -27.74
C VAL A 16 -17.81 -24.62 -26.55
N LYS A 17 -19.11 -24.39 -26.78
CA LYS A 17 -20.11 -24.18 -25.73
C LYS A 17 -20.80 -25.53 -25.41
N PRO A 18 -20.48 -26.16 -24.27
CA PRO A 18 -21.10 -27.43 -23.89
C PRO A 18 -22.57 -27.22 -23.47
N LYS A 19 -23.40 -28.25 -23.68
CA LYS A 19 -24.83 -28.23 -23.32
C LYS A 19 -25.06 -28.45 -21.81
N SER A 20 -24.12 -29.10 -21.13
CA SER A 20 -24.15 -29.33 -19.68
C SER A 20 -22.74 -29.24 -19.07
N ILE A 21 -22.65 -29.05 -17.74
CA ILE A 21 -21.37 -29.03 -17.00
C ILE A 21 -20.63 -30.36 -17.16
N ALA A 22 -21.34 -31.49 -17.07
CA ALA A 22 -20.75 -32.82 -17.23
C ALA A 22 -20.12 -33.03 -18.62
N ASP A 23 -20.79 -32.53 -19.68
CA ASP A 23 -20.26 -32.63 -21.04
C ASP A 23 -19.00 -31.79 -21.22
N ALA A 24 -18.87 -30.66 -20.52
CA ALA A 24 -17.65 -29.86 -20.49
C ALA A 24 -16.45 -30.68 -19.95
N TYR A 25 -16.64 -31.38 -18.82
CA TYR A 25 -15.59 -32.21 -18.23
C TYR A 25 -15.25 -33.44 -19.08
N ARG A 26 -16.25 -34.05 -19.72
CA ARG A 26 -16.03 -35.15 -20.69
C ARG A 26 -15.20 -34.69 -21.88
N LEU A 27 -15.53 -33.52 -22.45
CA LEU A 27 -14.74 -32.92 -23.54
C LEU A 27 -13.31 -32.64 -23.08
N ARG A 28 -13.14 -32.13 -21.85
CA ARG A 28 -11.82 -31.86 -21.29
C ARG A 28 -10.96 -33.11 -21.15
N GLN A 29 -11.54 -34.23 -20.70
CA GLN A 29 -10.83 -35.50 -20.57
C GLN A 29 -10.51 -36.13 -21.92
N ALA A 30 -11.45 -36.09 -22.87
CA ALA A 30 -11.28 -36.67 -24.21
C ALA A 30 -10.16 -35.98 -25.01
N TYR A 31 -10.00 -34.67 -24.84
CA TYR A 31 -8.98 -33.86 -25.54
C TYR A 31 -7.82 -33.46 -24.63
N ARG A 32 -7.45 -34.32 -23.67
CA ARG A 32 -6.26 -34.16 -22.80
C ARG A 32 -5.07 -35.03 -23.25
N GLY A 33 -5.04 -35.45 -24.52
CA GLY A 33 -4.03 -36.32 -25.09
C GLY A 33 -3.95 -36.20 -26.63
N ASN A 34 -2.90 -36.75 -27.23
CA ASN A 34 -2.63 -36.70 -28.68
C ASN A 34 -2.44 -35.28 -29.25
N GLY A 35 -1.67 -34.43 -28.56
CA GLY A 35 -1.29 -33.09 -29.07
C GLY A 35 -2.37 -32.02 -28.95
N THR A 36 -3.52 -32.32 -28.34
CA THR A 36 -4.57 -31.34 -28.01
C THR A 36 -4.69 -31.14 -26.50
N VAL A 37 -5.04 -29.93 -26.09
CA VAL A 37 -5.25 -29.57 -24.68
C VAL A 37 -6.55 -28.78 -24.56
N ALA A 38 -7.49 -29.32 -23.80
CA ALA A 38 -8.69 -28.60 -23.39
C ALA A 38 -8.48 -27.84 -22.08
N VAL A 39 -8.71 -26.52 -22.10
CA VAL A 39 -8.58 -25.63 -20.95
C VAL A 39 -9.91 -24.93 -20.69
N PHE A 40 -10.28 -24.76 -19.42
CA PHE A 40 -11.34 -23.84 -19.03
C PHE A 40 -10.72 -22.48 -18.72
N PRO A 41 -10.90 -21.46 -19.57
CA PRO A 41 -10.25 -20.15 -19.36
C PRO A 41 -10.65 -19.53 -18.02
N GLY A 42 -11.90 -19.73 -17.59
CA GLY A 42 -12.40 -19.20 -16.32
C GLY A 42 -11.68 -19.74 -15.08
N GLU A 43 -11.32 -21.02 -15.06
CA GLU A 43 -10.63 -21.67 -13.94
C GLU A 43 -9.20 -21.10 -13.77
N VAL A 44 -8.48 -20.98 -14.89
CA VAL A 44 -7.13 -20.40 -14.91
C VAL A 44 -7.16 -18.93 -14.50
N LEU A 45 -8.11 -18.14 -15.02
CA LEU A 45 -8.28 -16.75 -14.63
C LEU A 45 -8.57 -16.64 -13.13
N THR A 46 -9.50 -17.43 -12.57
CA THR A 46 -9.78 -17.41 -11.13
C THR A 46 -8.58 -17.77 -10.28
N GLY A 47 -7.75 -18.74 -10.70
CA GLY A 47 -6.52 -19.10 -10.01
C GLY A 47 -5.48 -17.98 -10.05
N LEU A 48 -5.31 -17.31 -11.19
CA LEU A 48 -4.39 -16.18 -11.30
C LEU A 48 -4.85 -14.98 -10.47
N TYR A 49 -6.15 -14.67 -10.47
CA TYR A 49 -6.68 -13.60 -9.62
C TYR A 49 -6.59 -13.93 -8.12
N ALA A 50 -6.78 -15.19 -7.73
CA ALA A 50 -6.61 -15.63 -6.34
C ALA A 50 -5.16 -15.46 -5.86
N THR A 51 -4.19 -15.92 -6.64
CA THR A 51 -2.75 -15.78 -6.31
C THR A 51 -2.29 -14.32 -6.27
N LEU A 52 -2.79 -13.47 -7.18
CA LEU A 52 -2.57 -12.01 -7.10
C LEU A 52 -3.20 -11.41 -5.83
N GLY A 53 -4.39 -11.88 -5.46
CA GLY A 53 -5.08 -11.50 -4.22
C GLY A 53 -4.25 -11.81 -2.98
N ASP A 54 -3.71 -13.02 -2.89
CA ASP A 54 -2.87 -13.45 -1.77
C ASP A 54 -1.59 -12.60 -1.67
N ALA A 55 -0.93 -12.34 -2.81
CA ALA A 55 0.25 -11.47 -2.84
C ALA A 55 -0.09 -10.05 -2.35
N LYS A 56 -1.22 -9.49 -2.81
CA LYS A 56 -1.70 -8.18 -2.36
C LYS A 56 -1.98 -8.17 -0.85
N MET A 57 -2.54 -9.25 -0.30
CA MET A 57 -2.81 -9.36 1.13
C MET A 57 -1.51 -9.33 1.95
N VAL A 58 -0.50 -10.12 1.56
CA VAL A 58 0.80 -10.14 2.24
C VAL A 58 1.48 -8.76 2.19
N LEU A 59 1.52 -8.12 1.01
CA LEU A 59 2.09 -6.78 0.86
C LEU A 59 1.37 -5.75 1.74
N SER A 60 0.03 -5.84 1.83
CA SER A 60 -0.75 -4.94 2.69
C SER A 60 -0.47 -5.16 4.18
N ALA A 61 -0.23 -6.39 4.62
CA ALA A 61 0.14 -6.70 6.00
C ALA A 61 1.53 -6.14 6.34
N VAL A 62 2.50 -6.28 5.43
CA VAL A 62 3.86 -5.71 5.59
C VAL A 62 3.80 -4.18 5.65
N ALA A 63 2.99 -3.54 4.79
CA ALA A 63 2.78 -2.09 4.82
C ALA A 63 2.12 -1.61 6.13
N ALA A 64 1.14 -2.34 6.65
CA ALA A 64 0.54 -2.03 7.95
C ALA A 64 1.57 -2.15 9.09
N GLY A 65 2.41 -3.18 9.06
CA GLY A 65 3.49 -3.38 10.03
C GLY A 65 4.54 -2.26 10.00
N SER A 66 4.95 -1.82 8.81
CA SER A 66 5.89 -0.69 8.68
C SER A 66 5.28 0.63 9.16
N GLN A 67 3.99 0.86 8.94
CA GLN A 67 3.28 2.00 9.53
C GLN A 67 3.29 1.99 11.05
N ALA A 68 3.09 0.83 11.68
CA ALA A 68 3.18 0.69 13.13
C ALA A 68 4.58 1.04 13.65
N LEU A 69 5.64 0.63 12.92
CA LEU A 69 7.02 0.96 13.24
C LEU A 69 7.28 2.49 13.16
N VAL A 70 6.77 3.15 12.11
CA VAL A 70 6.88 4.62 11.95
C VAL A 70 6.16 5.34 13.09
N ALA A 71 4.96 4.90 13.45
CA ALA A 71 4.21 5.43 14.59
C ALA A 71 5.01 5.30 15.91
N ALA A 72 5.61 4.13 16.17
CA ALA A 72 6.44 3.92 17.36
C ALA A 72 7.68 4.84 17.36
N ALA A 73 8.34 4.99 16.20
CA ALA A 73 9.49 5.88 16.05
C ALA A 73 9.13 7.35 16.33
N LEU A 74 7.99 7.84 15.83
CA LEU A 74 7.50 9.19 16.11
C LEU A 74 7.24 9.41 17.60
N VAL A 75 6.63 8.44 18.28
CA VAL A 75 6.42 8.51 19.73
C VAL A 75 7.76 8.60 20.45
N LEU A 76 8.72 7.74 20.11
CA LEU A 76 10.05 7.72 20.72
C LEU A 76 10.80 9.05 20.50
N VAL A 77 10.84 9.55 19.26
CA VAL A 77 11.47 10.83 18.92
C VAL A 77 10.87 11.96 19.74
N THR A 78 9.55 11.96 19.91
CA THR A 78 8.89 13.04 20.64
C THR A 78 9.14 12.94 22.14
N VAL A 79 9.12 11.74 22.72
CA VAL A 79 9.49 11.54 24.14
C VAL A 79 10.89 12.05 24.41
N ILE A 80 11.84 11.76 23.52
CA ILE A 80 13.23 12.24 23.63
C ILE A 80 13.30 13.77 23.51
N HIS A 81 12.62 14.37 22.52
CA HIS A 81 12.62 15.82 22.30
C HIS A 81 11.96 16.60 23.44
N VAL A 82 10.86 16.09 24.00
CA VAL A 82 10.17 16.70 25.14
C VAL A 82 11.09 16.73 26.37
N GLY A 83 11.90 15.70 26.59
CA GLY A 83 12.90 15.67 27.66
C GLY A 83 13.95 16.79 27.54
N GLN A 84 14.41 17.06 26.32
CA GLN A 84 15.44 18.06 26.00
C GLN A 84 14.94 19.52 26.10
N ARG A 85 13.67 19.79 25.74
CA ARG A 85 13.10 21.16 25.71
C ARG A 85 12.59 21.68 27.05
N ARG A 86 12.74 20.92 28.14
CA ARG A 86 12.31 21.31 29.50
C ARG A 86 12.82 22.69 29.94
N ARG A 87 14.08 23.02 29.64
CA ARG A 87 14.67 24.34 29.98
C ARG A 87 14.08 25.49 29.15
N GLN A 88 13.80 25.28 27.86
CA GLN A 88 13.26 26.32 26.96
C GLN A 88 11.79 26.64 27.26
N ILE A 89 10.98 25.64 27.60
CA ILE A 89 9.56 25.84 27.97
C ILE A 89 9.45 26.61 29.31
N GLY A 90 10.38 26.36 30.25
CA GLY A 90 10.51 27.15 31.47
C GLY A 90 10.81 28.63 31.19
N ALA A 91 11.74 28.91 30.27
CA ALA A 91 12.07 30.27 29.84
C ALA A 91 10.90 30.97 29.12
N LEU A 92 10.24 30.30 28.16
CA LEU A 92 9.08 30.84 27.44
C LEU A 92 7.89 31.14 28.35
N ARG A 93 7.69 30.35 29.42
CA ARG A 93 6.67 30.63 30.44
C ARG A 93 7.01 31.83 31.33
N ALA A 94 8.29 32.11 31.56
CA ALA A 94 8.73 33.35 32.23
C ALA A 94 8.44 34.59 31.39
N PHE A 95 8.36 34.45 30.06
CA PHE A 95 7.93 35.50 29.13
C PHE A 95 6.41 35.53 28.86
N GLY A 96 5.60 34.71 29.54
CA GLY A 96 4.14 34.76 29.44
C GLY A 96 3.51 33.96 28.30
N ALA A 97 4.26 33.06 27.63
CA ALA A 97 3.73 32.30 26.50
C ALA A 97 2.56 31.36 26.89
N PRO A 98 1.43 31.39 26.16
CA PRO A 98 0.29 30.52 26.43
C PRO A 98 0.63 29.06 26.12
N ARG A 99 0.17 28.14 26.97
CA ARG A 99 0.44 26.69 26.86
C ARG A 99 -0.02 26.08 25.52
N VAL A 100 -1.02 26.72 24.90
CA VAL A 100 -1.56 26.35 23.58
C VAL A 100 -0.55 26.58 22.46
N ALA A 101 0.33 27.59 22.56
CA ALA A 101 1.35 27.85 21.55
C ALA A 101 2.38 26.72 21.46
N VAL A 102 2.83 26.19 22.61
CA VAL A 102 3.77 25.05 22.65
C VAL A 102 3.13 23.79 22.05
N PHE A 103 1.86 23.54 22.37
CA PHE A 103 1.10 22.45 21.77
C PHE A 103 1.04 22.59 20.24
N LEU A 104 0.63 23.76 19.73
CA LEU A 104 0.49 24.01 18.29
C LEU A 104 1.81 23.86 17.54
N ILE A 105 2.93 24.36 18.10
CA ILE A 105 4.25 24.25 17.47
C ILE A 105 4.65 22.78 17.31
N VAL A 106 4.58 22.00 18.40
CA VAL A 106 4.96 20.57 18.37
C VAL A 106 4.02 19.77 17.47
N TRP A 107 2.71 20.06 17.54
CA TRP A 107 1.72 19.38 16.72
C TRP A 107 1.91 19.67 15.23
N LEU A 108 2.14 20.93 14.84
CA LEU A 108 2.42 21.32 13.46
C LEU A 108 3.74 20.75 12.96
N GLU A 109 4.80 20.75 13.78
CA GLU A 109 6.10 20.18 13.43
C GLU A 109 5.97 18.68 13.09
N LEU A 110 5.29 17.91 13.95
CA LEU A 110 5.03 16.49 13.70
C LEU A 110 4.11 16.27 12.50
N LEU A 111 3.05 17.08 12.36
CA LEU A 111 2.11 16.97 11.26
C LEU A 111 2.78 17.24 9.91
N LEU A 112 3.64 18.27 9.84
CA LEU A 112 4.40 18.61 8.64
C LEU A 112 5.40 17.51 8.28
N LEU A 113 6.12 16.96 9.27
CA LEU A 113 7.04 15.85 9.05
C LEU A 113 6.32 14.63 8.46
N VAL A 114 5.15 14.28 9.00
CA VAL A 114 4.37 13.14 8.48
C VAL A 114 3.77 13.46 7.12
N ALA A 115 3.26 14.66 6.89
CA ALA A 115 2.72 15.07 5.59
C ALA A 115 3.79 15.00 4.49
N LEU A 116 5.01 15.46 4.78
CA LEU A 116 6.15 15.32 3.87
C LEU A 116 6.51 13.84 3.65
N GLY A 117 6.55 13.03 4.71
CA GLY A 117 6.82 11.60 4.61
C GLY A 117 5.80 10.86 3.75
N ILE A 118 4.51 11.14 3.90
CA ILE A 118 3.43 10.59 3.07
C ILE A 118 3.62 11.01 1.61
N GLY A 119 3.85 12.31 1.37
CA GLY A 119 4.05 12.83 0.01
C GLY A 119 5.24 12.19 -0.69
N LEU A 120 6.41 12.15 -0.03
CA LEU A 120 7.61 11.50 -0.55
C LEU A 120 7.41 10.00 -0.73
N GLY A 121 6.74 9.33 0.21
CA GLY A 121 6.41 7.91 0.11
C GLY A 121 5.55 7.59 -1.11
N PHE A 122 4.54 8.41 -1.40
CA PHE A 122 3.71 8.25 -2.60
C PHE A 122 4.49 8.47 -3.89
N VAL A 123 5.32 9.52 -3.95
CA VAL A 123 6.16 9.79 -5.13
C VAL A 123 7.13 8.63 -5.38
N CYS A 124 7.88 8.22 -4.35
CA CYS A 124 8.81 7.09 -4.45
C CYS A 124 8.09 5.78 -4.78
N GLY A 125 6.93 5.53 -4.18
CA GLY A 125 6.11 4.34 -4.43
C GLY A 125 5.60 4.28 -5.87
N LEU A 126 5.12 5.42 -6.41
CA LEU A 126 4.67 5.52 -7.79
C LEU A 126 5.82 5.28 -8.77
N LEU A 127 6.99 5.88 -8.53
CA LEU A 127 8.18 5.68 -9.35
C LEU A 127 8.64 4.22 -9.32
N ALA A 128 8.68 3.60 -8.14
CA ALA A 128 9.01 2.18 -8.00
C ALA A 128 8.01 1.28 -8.73
N ALA A 129 6.71 1.60 -8.63
CA ALA A 129 5.66 0.86 -9.32
C ALA A 129 5.78 1.00 -10.85
N GLN A 130 6.03 2.20 -11.37
CA GLN A 130 6.25 2.41 -12.80
C GLN A 130 7.49 1.67 -13.30
N PHE A 131 8.60 1.72 -12.55
CA PHE A 131 9.81 1.01 -12.90
C PHE A 131 9.61 -0.52 -12.91
N GLY A 132 8.92 -1.04 -11.89
CA GLY A 132 8.52 -2.44 -11.81
C GLY A 132 7.62 -2.86 -12.98
N ALA A 133 6.61 -2.05 -13.30
CA ALA A 133 5.71 -2.31 -14.42
C ALA A 133 6.44 -2.33 -15.77
N HIS A 134 7.39 -1.41 -16.00
CA HIS A 134 8.24 -1.44 -17.20
C HIS A 134 9.04 -2.74 -17.30
N LEU A 135 9.66 -3.18 -16.19
CA LEU A 135 10.46 -4.40 -16.15
C LEU A 135 9.62 -5.66 -16.40
N PHE A 136 8.39 -5.68 -15.89
CA PHE A 136 7.43 -6.78 -16.10
C PHE A 136 6.85 -6.80 -17.51
N THR A 137 6.51 -5.63 -18.05
CA THR A 137 5.98 -5.49 -19.42
C THR A 137 7.00 -5.98 -20.44
N ALA A 138 8.30 -5.70 -20.22
CA ALA A 138 9.39 -6.18 -21.07
C ALA A 138 9.50 -7.72 -21.11
N LYS A 139 9.08 -8.42 -20.06
CA LYS A 139 9.17 -9.89 -19.97
C LYS A 139 7.88 -10.62 -20.35
N SER A 140 6.71 -10.01 -20.09
CA SER A 140 5.42 -10.69 -20.22
C SER A 140 4.55 -10.19 -21.37
N GLY A 141 4.90 -9.05 -21.98
CA GLY A 141 4.10 -8.41 -23.04
C GLY A 141 2.76 -7.83 -22.58
N VAL A 142 2.40 -8.01 -21.30
CA VAL A 142 1.18 -7.47 -20.67
C VAL A 142 1.50 -6.11 -20.07
N ILE A 143 0.80 -5.07 -20.53
CA ILE A 143 0.91 -3.72 -19.98
C ILE A 143 0.17 -3.68 -18.65
N LEU A 144 0.90 -3.45 -17.55
CA LEU A 144 0.29 -3.17 -16.24
C LEU A 144 0.02 -1.67 -16.13
N PRO A 145 -1.24 -1.21 -16.12
CA PRO A 145 -1.55 0.20 -15.93
C PRO A 145 -1.22 0.60 -14.48
N VAL A 146 -0.13 1.35 -14.31
CA VAL A 146 0.21 1.99 -13.03
C VAL A 146 -0.38 3.39 -13.04
N GLY A 147 -1.46 3.57 -12.28
CA GLY A 147 -2.18 4.83 -12.21
C GLY A 147 -2.46 5.22 -10.76
N PHE A 148 -2.39 6.52 -10.50
CA PHE A 148 -2.84 7.08 -9.24
C PHE A 148 -4.37 7.06 -9.19
N THR A 149 -4.92 6.29 -8.27
CA THR A 149 -6.37 6.04 -8.15
C THR A 149 -6.97 6.89 -7.03
N ARG A 150 -8.28 7.13 -7.06
CA ARG A 150 -8.98 7.84 -5.96
C ARG A 150 -8.80 7.18 -4.60
N ASP A 151 -8.56 5.88 -4.57
CA ASP A 151 -8.30 5.14 -3.34
C ASP A 151 -6.94 5.48 -2.71
N ASP A 152 -5.95 5.85 -3.52
CA ASP A 152 -4.65 6.35 -3.04
C ASP A 152 -4.81 7.67 -2.27
N VAL A 153 -5.64 8.57 -2.79
CA VAL A 153 -5.97 9.83 -2.11
C VAL A 153 -6.70 9.59 -0.79
N ARG A 154 -7.67 8.66 -0.79
CA ARG A 154 -8.40 8.29 0.44
C ARG A 154 -7.45 7.69 1.48
N LEU A 155 -6.52 6.85 1.06
CA LEU A 155 -5.51 6.26 1.92
C LEU A 155 -4.56 7.32 2.48
N ALA A 156 -4.09 8.26 1.65
CA ALA A 156 -3.25 9.38 2.08
C ALA A 156 -3.97 10.26 3.11
N LEU A 157 -5.24 10.61 2.86
CA LEU A 157 -6.07 11.39 3.80
C LEU A 157 -6.30 10.64 5.11
N PHE A 158 -6.56 9.32 5.04
CA PHE A 158 -6.72 8.49 6.23
C PHE A 158 -5.43 8.44 7.06
N LEU A 159 -4.28 8.21 6.41
CA LEU A 159 -2.96 8.25 7.03
C LEU A 159 -2.69 9.59 7.71
N LEU A 160 -2.98 10.69 7.02
CA LEU A 160 -2.75 12.04 7.52
C LEU A 160 -3.67 12.37 8.70
N GLY A 161 -4.94 11.98 8.63
CA GLY A 161 -5.89 12.10 9.75
C GLY A 161 -5.50 11.25 10.95
N PHE A 162 -5.10 10.00 10.73
CA PHE A 162 -4.60 9.12 11.78
C PHE A 162 -3.33 9.69 12.43
N ALA A 163 -2.39 10.17 11.63
CA ALA A 163 -1.18 10.82 12.12
C ALA A 163 -1.46 12.11 12.90
N ALA A 164 -2.44 12.91 12.48
CA ALA A 164 -2.85 14.13 13.19
C ALA A 164 -3.40 13.82 14.59
N VAL A 165 -4.17 12.73 14.73
CA VAL A 165 -4.66 12.25 16.02
C VAL A 165 -3.50 11.69 16.85
N LEU A 166 -2.63 10.88 16.25
CA LEU A 166 -1.51 10.27 16.95
C LEU A 166 -0.49 11.32 17.42
N SER A 167 -0.22 12.37 16.62
CA SER A 167 0.68 13.47 16.96
C SER A 167 0.11 14.42 18.03
N ALA A 168 -1.22 14.41 18.23
CA ALA A 168 -1.84 15.16 19.32
C ALA A 168 -1.46 14.58 20.69
N VAL A 169 -1.25 13.26 20.81
CA VAL A 169 -0.84 12.60 22.05
C VAL A 169 0.49 13.15 22.59
N PRO A 170 1.61 13.13 21.84
CA PRO A 170 2.86 13.69 22.33
C PRO A 170 2.82 15.21 22.46
N ALA A 171 2.03 15.93 21.66
CA ALA A 171 1.81 17.37 21.84
C ALA A 171 1.08 17.67 23.17
N LEU A 172 0.10 16.85 23.56
CA LEU A 172 -0.57 16.91 24.86
C LEU A 172 0.37 16.58 26.03
N LEU A 173 1.27 15.61 25.84
CA LEU A 173 2.31 15.30 26.84
C LEU A 173 3.27 16.47 27.01
N ALA A 174 3.68 17.15 25.92
CA ALA A 174 4.47 18.37 25.98
C ALA A 174 3.71 19.52 26.68
N TYR A 175 2.40 19.62 26.45
CA TYR A 175 1.51 20.59 27.11
C TYR A 175 1.39 20.39 28.63
N ARG A 176 1.35 19.13 29.09
CA ARG A 176 1.15 18.78 30.50
C ARG A 176 2.40 18.87 31.38
N GLN A 177 3.60 18.99 30.80
CA GLN A 177 4.81 19.14 31.61
C GLN A 177 4.86 20.54 32.26
N SER A 178 4.71 20.55 33.59
CA SER A 178 4.76 21.76 34.39
C SER A 178 6.22 22.22 34.61
N PRO A 179 6.54 23.51 34.44
CA PRO A 179 7.88 24.08 34.60
C PRO A 179 8.42 23.94 36.04
N ALA A 180 7.57 23.65 37.02
CA ALA A 180 7.95 23.53 38.42
C ALA A 180 8.78 22.27 38.74
N GLN A 181 8.68 21.19 37.93
CA GLN A 181 9.56 20.02 38.10
C GLN A 181 10.96 20.21 37.49
N ALA A 182 11.16 21.24 36.65
CA ALA A 182 12.42 21.50 35.97
C ALA A 182 13.39 22.39 36.78
N LEU A 183 12.95 22.99 37.89
CA LEU A 183 13.79 23.78 38.80
C LEU A 183 14.29 23.01 40.03
N ARG A 184 13.98 21.70 40.15
CA ARG A 184 14.40 20.86 41.29
C ARG A 184 15.34 19.70 40.90
N SER A 185 16.01 19.79 39.74
CA SER A 185 17.09 18.87 39.35
C SER A 185 18.23 19.62 38.70
#